data_AF-A0A421JD37-F1
#
_entry.id   AF-A0A421JD37-F1
#
_cell.length_a   1.000
_cell.length_b   1.000
_cell.length_c   1.000
_cell.angle_alpha   90.00
_cell.angle_beta   90.00
_cell.angle_gamma   90.00
#
_symmetry.space_group_name_H-M   'P 1'
#
loop_
_entity.id
_entity.type
_entity.pdbx_description
1 polymer ?
#
loop_
_entity_poly.entity_id
_entity_poly.type
_entity_poly.pdbx_seq_one_letter_code
_entity_poly.pdbx_strand_id
1 'polypeptide(L)'
;MDYNDASKYGLRDLLLVLQLLHANGFLDLEQMKASPEKVASLGEEWFNHKSTRLSVVQDGRQYKRPPTSEELIALYEQLLQQYEDCTNTTDLAYAVYYARMEQLEKSIQDRQQEAAHILADIGG
;
A
#
# COMPACT_ATOMS: atom_id res chain seq x y z
N MET A 1 5.55 -13.96 6.20
CA MET A 1 4.69 -12.79 5.94
C MET A 1 3.39 -13.34 5.44
N ASP A 2 2.28 -12.90 6.02
CA ASP A 2 0.96 -13.21 5.49
C ASP A 2 0.65 -12.15 4.42
N TYR A 3 0.43 -12.58 3.17
CA TYR A 3 0.26 -11.66 2.05
C TYR A 3 -1.17 -11.12 1.96
N ASN A 4 -2.10 -11.72 2.70
CA ASN A 4 -3.49 -11.28 2.78
C ASN A 4 -3.75 -10.27 3.91
N ASP A 5 -2.75 -9.96 4.76
CA ASP A 5 -2.89 -9.08 5.93
C ASP A 5 -2.40 -7.66 5.61
N ALA A 6 -3.35 -6.76 5.35
CA ALA A 6 -3.15 -5.35 5.05
C ALA A 6 -2.31 -4.61 6.10
N SER A 7 -2.35 -5.02 7.37
CA SER A 7 -1.55 -4.40 8.45
C SER A 7 -0.05 -4.61 8.28
N LYS A 8 0.35 -5.61 7.48
CA LYS A 8 1.75 -5.88 7.13
C LYS A 8 2.22 -4.98 5.99
N TYR A 9 1.33 -4.25 5.34
CA TYR A 9 1.61 -3.34 4.23
C TYR A 9 1.68 -1.89 4.68
N GLY A 10 2.50 -1.09 4.01
CA GLY A 10 2.59 0.34 4.23
C GLY A 10 1.62 1.03 3.30
N LEU A 11 1.15 2.21 3.68
CA LEU A 11 0.22 2.98 2.85
C LEU A 11 0.78 3.23 1.44
N ARG A 12 2.12 3.37 1.28
CA ARG A 12 2.78 3.43 -0.03
C ARG A 12 2.56 2.17 -0.87
N ASP A 13 2.74 0.99 -0.28
CA ASP A 13 2.64 -0.28 -1.00
C ASP A 13 1.17 -0.61 -1.31
N LEU A 14 0.27 -0.32 -0.37
CA LEU A 14 -1.18 -0.45 -0.55
C LEU A 14 -1.70 0.49 -1.64
N LEU A 15 -1.27 1.75 -1.65
CA LEU A 15 -1.66 2.70 -2.69
C LEU A 15 -1.21 2.24 -4.07
N LEU A 16 0.03 1.74 -4.17
CA LEU A 16 0.57 1.24 -5.43
C LEU A 16 -0.25 0.06 -5.97
N VAL A 17 -0.58 -0.93 -5.14
CA VAL A 17 -1.33 -2.10 -5.63
C VAL A 17 -2.73 -1.71 -6.10
N LEU A 18 -3.39 -0.77 -5.40
CA LEU A 18 -4.70 -0.25 -5.82
C LEU A 18 -4.61 0.52 -7.14
N GLN A 19 -3.56 1.32 -7.33
CA GLN A 19 -3.29 2.02 -8.60
C GLN A 19 -3.05 1.03 -9.75
N LEU A 20 -2.28 -0.04 -9.51
CA LEU A 20 -2.04 -1.09 -10.49
C LEU A 20 -3.34 -1.83 -10.84
N LEU A 21 -4.15 -2.18 -9.84
CA LEU A 21 -5.45 -2.83 -10.04
C LEU A 21 -6.36 -1.97 -10.91
N HIS A 22 -6.52 -0.70 -10.54
CA HIS A 22 -7.34 0.26 -11.28
C HIS A 22 -6.84 0.45 -12.72
N ALA A 23 -5.53 0.63 -12.92
CA ALA A 23 -4.93 0.81 -14.24
C ALA A 23 -5.10 -0.41 -15.16
N ASN A 24 -5.21 -1.61 -14.58
CA ASN A 24 -5.47 -2.85 -15.30
C ASN A 24 -6.97 -3.20 -15.41
N GLY A 25 -7.87 -2.29 -15.01
CA GLY A 25 -9.32 -2.45 -15.14
C GLY A 25 -9.97 -3.31 -14.07
N PHE A 26 -9.28 -3.61 -12.96
CA PHE A 26 -9.86 -4.25 -11.79
C PHE A 26 -10.47 -3.19 -10.88
N LEU A 27 -11.73 -2.84 -11.13
CA LEU A 27 -12.50 -1.87 -10.38
C LEU A 27 -13.23 -2.50 -9.19
N ASP A 28 -13.51 -3.80 -9.23
CA ASP A 28 -14.23 -4.49 -8.15
C ASP A 28 -13.75 -5.94 -7.94
N LEU A 29 -14.27 -6.56 -6.88
CA LEU A 29 -13.91 -7.92 -6.47
C LEU A 29 -14.36 -8.98 -7.50
N GLU A 30 -15.47 -8.76 -8.21
CA GLU A 30 -15.97 -9.71 -9.21
C GLU A 30 -15.01 -9.79 -10.39
N GLN A 31 -14.52 -8.64 -10.86
CA GLN A 31 -13.55 -8.56 -11.95
C GLN A 31 -12.23 -9.23 -11.59
N MET A 32 -11.75 -9.08 -10.36
CA MET A 32 -10.55 -9.78 -9.88
C MET A 32 -10.76 -11.31 -9.87
N LYS A 33 -11.90 -11.76 -9.34
CA LYS A 33 -12.26 -13.20 -9.27
C LYS A 33 -12.46 -13.81 -10.65
N ALA A 34 -12.91 -13.03 -11.65
CA ALA A 34 -13.14 -13.48 -13.00
C ALA A 34 -11.87 -13.64 -13.86
N SER A 35 -10.72 -13.12 -13.42
CA SER A 35 -9.45 -13.20 -14.18
C SER A 35 -8.24 -13.44 -13.26
N PRO A 36 -8.20 -14.56 -12.52
CA PRO A 36 -7.17 -14.85 -11.52
C PRO A 36 -5.76 -14.90 -12.12
N GLU A 37 -5.59 -15.32 -13.38
CA GLU A 37 -4.31 -15.33 -14.07
C GLU A 37 -3.74 -13.91 -14.26
N LYS A 38 -4.59 -12.94 -14.60
CA LYS A 38 -4.17 -11.54 -14.73
C LYS A 38 -3.86 -10.92 -13.36
N VAL A 39 -4.62 -11.29 -12.33
CA VAL A 39 -4.35 -10.87 -10.95
C VAL A 39 -3.00 -11.41 -10.49
N ALA A 40 -2.64 -12.66 -10.81
CA ALA A 40 -1.33 -13.23 -10.52
C ALA A 40 -0.21 -12.45 -11.22
N SER A 41 -0.36 -12.12 -12.50
CA SER A 41 0.61 -11.28 -13.23
C SER A 41 0.77 -9.88 -12.60
N LEU A 42 -0.32 -9.28 -12.12
CA LEU A 42 -0.27 -8.01 -11.39
C LEU A 42 0.46 -8.15 -10.06
N GLY A 43 0.29 -9.27 -9.35
CA GLY A 43 1.06 -9.60 -8.16
C GLY A 43 2.56 -9.65 -8.42
N GLU A 44 2.97 -10.21 -9.57
CA GLU A 44 4.37 -10.19 -10.01
C GLU A 44 4.87 -8.78 -10.33
N GLU A 45 4.06 -7.98 -11.04
CA GLU A 45 4.38 -6.58 -11.33
C GLU A 45 4.58 -5.78 -10.04
N TRP A 46 3.63 -5.89 -9.11
CA TRP A 46 3.68 -5.20 -7.84
C TRP A 46 4.91 -5.60 -7.00
N PHE A 47 5.23 -6.89 -6.94
CA PHE A 47 6.41 -7.39 -6.21
C PHE A 47 7.72 -6.87 -6.80
N ASN A 48 7.81 -6.80 -8.13
CA ASN A 48 9.02 -6.35 -8.83
C ASN A 48 9.09 -4.82 -8.97
N HIS A 49 8.01 -4.10 -8.67
CA HIS A 49 7.96 -2.65 -8.80
C HIS A 49 9.00 -1.97 -7.90
N LYS A 50 9.69 -0.96 -8.44
CA LYS A 50 10.81 -0.27 -7.76
C LYS A 50 10.42 0.28 -6.40
N SER A 51 9.20 0.81 -6.26
CA SER A 51 8.68 1.31 -4.98
C SER A 51 8.57 0.20 -3.94
N THR A 52 8.05 -0.97 -4.31
CA THR A 52 7.94 -2.14 -3.42
C THR A 52 9.33 -2.65 -3.02
N ARG A 53 10.26 -2.72 -3.98
CA ARG A 53 11.66 -3.08 -3.70
C ARG A 53 12.34 -2.10 -2.74
N LEU A 54 12.01 -0.81 -2.84
CA LEU A 54 12.49 0.20 -1.90
C LEU A 54 11.93 -0.03 -0.49
N SER A 55 10.65 -0.37 -0.34
CA SER A 55 10.03 -0.69 0.95
C SER A 55 10.68 -1.91 1.63
N VAL A 56 11.15 -2.90 0.86
CA VAL A 56 11.94 -4.04 1.41
C VAL A 56 13.24 -3.56 2.04
N VAL A 57 13.97 -2.69 1.35
CA VAL A 57 15.30 -2.23 1.77
C VAL A 57 15.21 -1.23 2.92
N GLN A 58 14.29 -0.26 2.84
CA GLN A 58 14.19 0.83 3.82
C GLN A 58 13.38 0.45 5.05
N ASP A 59 12.28 -0.28 4.88
CA ASP A 59 11.33 -0.55 5.96
C ASP A 59 11.46 -1.99 6.48
N GLY A 60 12.47 -2.73 6.03
CA GLY A 60 12.75 -4.11 6.46
C GLY A 60 11.65 -5.11 6.10
N ARG A 61 10.83 -4.82 5.08
CA ARG A 61 9.68 -5.66 4.73
C ARG A 61 10.12 -6.99 4.16
N GLN A 62 9.39 -8.05 4.52
CA GLN A 62 9.77 -9.43 4.21
C GLN A 62 9.05 -10.00 2.97
N TYR A 63 8.89 -9.22 1.91
CA TYR A 63 8.40 -9.73 0.63
C TYR A 63 9.44 -10.69 0.04
N LYS A 64 9.15 -12.00 0.08
CA LYS A 64 10.06 -13.04 -0.40
C LYS A 64 9.70 -13.55 -1.80
N ARG A 65 8.43 -13.39 -2.19
CA ARG A 65 7.90 -13.80 -3.49
C ARG A 65 6.73 -12.88 -3.89
N PRO A 66 6.33 -12.90 -5.16
CA PRO A 66 5.04 -12.35 -5.56
C PRO A 66 3.88 -13.00 -4.78
N PRO A 67 2.83 -12.23 -4.44
CA PRO A 67 1.58 -12.81 -3.93
C PRO A 67 0.90 -13.66 -5.01
N THR A 68 0.19 -14.70 -4.60
CA THR A 68 -0.72 -15.43 -5.51
C THR A 68 -1.96 -14.58 -5.80
N SER A 69 -2.73 -14.99 -6.81
CA SER A 69 -4.02 -14.35 -7.10
C SER A 69 -4.98 -14.43 -5.91
N GLU A 70 -5.06 -15.58 -5.25
CA GLU A 70 -5.88 -15.78 -4.05
C GLU A 70 -5.46 -14.84 -2.91
N GLU A 71 -4.16 -14.70 -2.66
CA GLU A 71 -3.64 -13.80 -1.62
C GLU A 71 -3.95 -12.33 -1.93
N LEU A 72 -3.83 -11.92 -3.19
CA LEU A 72 -4.10 -10.55 -3.60
C LEU A 72 -5.61 -10.24 -3.60
N ILE A 73 -6.45 -11.20 -3.96
CA ILE A 73 -7.92 -11.10 -3.84
C ILE A 73 -8.32 -10.99 -2.37
N ALA A 74 -7.75 -11.82 -1.50
CA ALA A 74 -8.02 -11.79 -0.07
C ALA A 74 -7.56 -10.47 0.57
N LEU A 75 -6.40 -9.96 0.17
CA LEU A 75 -5.92 -8.63 0.59
C LEU A 75 -6.92 -7.54 0.20
N TYR A 76 -7.41 -7.57 -1.05
CA TYR A 76 -8.39 -6.60 -1.52
C TYR A 76 -9.72 -6.68 -0.77
N GLU A 77 -10.22 -7.89 -0.51
CA GLU A 77 -11.43 -8.11 0.28
C GLU A 77 -11.26 -7.60 1.73
N GLN A 78 -10.10 -7.82 2.35
CA GLN A 78 -9.80 -7.27 3.67
C GLN A 78 -9.75 -5.74 3.66
N LEU A 79 -9.20 -5.13 2.61
CA LEU A 79 -9.20 -3.66 2.47
C LEU A 79 -10.62 -3.11 2.37
N LEU A 80 -11.51 -3.74 1.59
CA LEU A 80 -12.93 -3.35 1.55
C LEU A 80 -13.60 -3.44 2.93
N GLN A 81 -13.26 -4.46 3.73
CA GLN A 81 -13.77 -4.59 5.10
C GLN A 81 -13.21 -3.53 6.04
N GLN A 82 -11.94 -3.14 5.87
CA GLN A 82 -11.27 -2.15 6.71
C GLN A 82 -11.76 -0.72 6.42
N TYR A 83 -12.07 -0.42 5.16
CA TYR A 83 -12.57 0.88 4.72
C TYR A 83 -14.05 0.76 4.37
N GLU A 84 -14.92 0.74 5.39
CA GLU A 84 -16.35 0.41 5.27
C GLU A 84 -17.13 1.26 4.23
N ASP A 85 -16.70 2.50 3.98
CA ASP A 85 -17.33 3.39 3.00
C ASP A 85 -16.86 3.14 1.54
N CYS A 86 -15.87 2.26 1.34
CA CYS A 86 -15.30 1.97 0.03
C CYS A 86 -15.99 0.77 -0.60
N THR A 87 -16.39 0.90 -1.86
CA THR A 87 -17.11 -0.17 -2.59
C THR A 87 -16.33 -0.73 -3.76
N ASN A 88 -15.28 -0.04 -4.19
CA ASN A 88 -14.52 -0.35 -5.39
C ASN A 88 -13.06 0.11 -5.24
N THR A 89 -12.24 -0.22 -6.24
CA THR A 89 -10.81 0.05 -6.24
C THR A 89 -10.50 1.55 -6.24
N THR A 90 -11.35 2.37 -6.89
CA THR A 90 -11.19 3.83 -6.91
C THR A 90 -11.39 4.43 -5.53
N ASP A 91 -12.45 4.04 -4.83
CA ASP A 91 -12.74 4.49 -3.46
C ASP A 91 -11.58 4.14 -2.53
N LEU A 92 -11.13 2.88 -2.58
CA LEU A 92 -9.98 2.40 -1.80
C LEU A 92 -8.71 3.19 -2.12
N ALA A 93 -8.42 3.42 -3.40
CA ALA A 93 -7.24 4.18 -3.81
C ALA A 93 -7.26 5.61 -3.25
N TYR A 94 -8.42 6.27 -3.27
CA TYR A 94 -8.57 7.59 -2.66
C TYR A 94 -8.43 7.55 -1.14
N ALA A 95 -9.08 6.62 -0.45
CA ALA A 95 -8.99 6.49 1.00
C ALA A 95 -7.54 6.27 1.46
N VAL A 96 -6.82 5.35 0.82
CA VAL A 96 -5.41 5.07 1.13
C VAL A 96 -4.51 6.24 0.72
N TYR A 97 -4.81 6.94 -0.37
CA TYR A 97 -4.09 8.15 -0.80
C TYR A 97 -4.16 9.25 0.27
N TYR A 98 -5.36 9.58 0.76
CA TYR A 98 -5.53 10.60 1.79
C TYR A 98 -4.86 10.20 3.11
N ALA A 99 -5.01 8.94 3.54
CA ALA A 99 -4.29 8.43 4.71
C ALA A 99 -2.76 8.55 4.56
N ARG A 100 -2.24 8.31 3.35
CA ARG A 100 -0.80 8.46 3.06
C ARG A 100 -0.37 9.92 3.11
N MET A 101 -1.19 10.85 2.63
CA MET A 101 -0.91 12.28 2.69
C MET A 101 -0.81 12.75 4.15
N GLU A 102 -1.78 12.40 4.99
CA GLU A 102 -1.77 12.71 6.43
C GLU A 102 -0.52 12.16 7.12
N GLN A 103 -0.14 10.92 6.81
CA GLN A 103 1.08 10.31 7.34
C GLN A 103 2.35 11.07 6.93
N LEU A 104 2.42 11.54 5.69
CA LEU A 104 3.56 12.30 5.18
C LEU A 104 3.64 13.69 5.82
N GLU A 105 2.50 14.38 5.94
CA GLU A 105 2.41 15.69 6.60
C GLU A 105 2.86 15.60 8.06
N LYS A 106 2.37 14.59 8.79
CA LYS A 106 2.83 14.34 10.16
C LYS A 106 4.33 14.07 10.22
N SER A 107 4.86 13.23 9.34
CA SER A 107 6.30 12.96 9.32
C SER A 107 7.15 14.20 9.03
N ILE A 108 6.66 15.12 8.19
CA ILE A 108 7.32 16.41 7.94
C ILE A 108 7.29 17.27 9.22
N GLN A 109 6.15 17.37 9.89
CA GLN A 109 6.00 18.12 11.14
C GLN A 109 6.91 17.59 12.24
N ASP A 110 6.94 16.27 12.46
CA ASP A 110 7.78 15.62 13.47
C ASP A 110 9.28 15.93 13.22
N ARG A 111 9.73 15.87 11.96
CA ARG A 111 11.11 16.20 11.58
C ARG A 111 11.44 17.67 11.73
N GLN A 112 10.48 18.57 11.47
CA GLN A 112 10.67 20.00 11.72
C GLN A 112 10.83 20.30 13.20
N GLN A 113 10.06 19.64 14.06
CA GLN A 113 10.18 19.76 15.52
C GLN A 113 11.51 19.21 16.02
N GLU A 114 11.94 18.04 15.54
CA GLU A 114 13.23 17.44 15.87
C GLU A 114 14.40 18.37 15.48
N ALA A 115 14.37 18.93 14.27
CA ALA A 115 15.38 19.87 13.80
C ALA A 115 15.42 21.15 14.65
N ALA A 116 14.26 21.69 15.03
CA ALA A 116 14.19 22.87 15.90
C ALA A 116 14.78 22.60 17.29
N HIS A 117 14.54 21.42 17.86
CA HIS A 117 15.11 21.00 19.14
C HIS A 117 16.64 20.92 19.06
N ILE A 118 17.18 20.25 18.03
CA ILE A 118 18.63 20.13 17.83
C ILE A 118 19.29 21.51 17.71
N LEU A 119 18.68 22.43 16.95
CA LEU A 119 19.21 23.79 16.79
C LEU A 119 19.19 24.59 18.10
N ALA A 120 18.16 24.42 18.93
CA ALA A 120 18.08 25.05 20.25
C ALA A 120 19.17 24.52 21.20
N ASP A 121 19.45 23.22 21.18
CA ASP A 121 20.47 22.59 22.02
C ASP A 121 21.91 22.99 21.64
N ILE A 122 22.17 23.30 20.37
CA ILE A 122 23.49 23.72 19.88
C ILE A 122 23.74 25.22 20.12
N GLY A 123 22.67 26.03 20.15
CA GLY A 123 22.75 27.48 20.33
C GLY A 123 22.70 27.96 21.80
N GLY A 124 22.47 27.05 22.75
CA GLY A 124 22.40 27.31 24.20
C GLY A 124 23.70 27.09 24.96
#